data_AF-A0A5J4PEG9-F1
#
_entry.id   AF-A0A5J4PEG9-F1
#
_cell.length_a   1.000
_cell.length_b   1.000
_cell.length_c   1.000
_cell.angle_alpha   90.00
_cell.angle_beta   90.00
_cell.angle_gamma   90.00
#
_symmetry.space_group_name_H-M   'P 1'
#
loop_
_entity.id
_entity.type
_entity.pdbx_description
1 polymer ?
#
loop_
_entity_poly.entity_id
_entity_poly.type
_entity_poly.pdbx_seq_one_letter_code
_entity_poly.pdbx_strand_id
1 'polypeptide(L)'
;KACVVAPYQVSHGTLSPIEMSVQGNNLVSSLCLPQGFAITDATTFGNVSTALLSANSFLHNGDQLSIVHLLQSFSDFGIPHTSMKLHKIIIDPSDNIPFRVLIPQSMFQIVNGRAGTDANAEAGGIAYVLSRRSENKLHVSTQPIVLTPGNTVYQQYSSDQKKKEAVESYGSQFYYVDPLSGITRQDPEDEYFAITGVTLNGTPVAQGSGQMSVSTGNVVVISGSKLTDVELKVRILINPPTGSTVTIDLSALGSVVS
;
A
#
# COMPACT_ATOMS: atom_id res chain seq x y z
N LYS A 1 -6.33 9.68 -7.35
CA LYS A 1 -6.35 8.66 -6.27
C LYS A 1 -6.38 9.40 -4.95
N ALA A 2 -7.32 9.06 -4.06
CA ALA A 2 -7.44 9.66 -2.73
C ALA A 2 -6.43 9.01 -1.76
N CYS A 3 -5.81 9.80 -0.90
CA CYS A 3 -4.91 9.34 0.15
C CYS A 3 -5.26 10.03 1.47
N VAL A 4 -5.57 9.22 2.48
CA VAL A 4 -6.07 9.68 3.78
C VAL A 4 -5.14 9.19 4.87
N VAL A 5 -4.75 10.10 5.77
CA VAL A 5 -3.95 9.75 6.94
C VAL A 5 -4.79 8.88 7.87
N ALA A 6 -4.26 7.72 8.23
CA ALA A 6 -4.91 6.74 9.10
C ALA A 6 -4.05 6.43 10.33
N PRO A 7 -4.66 6.00 11.45
CA PRO A 7 -3.92 5.55 12.62
C PRO A 7 -3.40 4.12 12.41
N TYR A 8 -2.28 3.98 11.72
CA TYR A 8 -1.59 2.70 11.52
C TYR A 8 -0.24 2.68 12.27
N GLN A 9 0.31 1.48 12.47
CA GLN A 9 1.66 1.33 13.03
C GLN A 9 2.72 1.72 12.00
N VAL A 10 3.43 2.83 12.24
CA VAL A 10 4.51 3.31 11.35
C VAL A 10 5.83 2.56 11.59
N SER A 11 6.01 2.01 12.80
CA SER A 11 7.18 1.19 13.13
C SER A 11 6.80 0.08 14.10
N HIS A 12 7.51 -1.04 13.98
CA HIS A 12 7.48 -2.16 14.92
C HIS A 12 8.91 -2.45 15.35
N GLY A 13 9.18 -2.44 16.65
CA GLY A 13 10.55 -2.58 17.15
C GLY A 13 10.64 -2.85 18.65
N THR A 14 11.87 -2.89 19.13
CA THR A 14 12.23 -3.40 20.46
C THR A 14 12.35 -2.34 21.53
N LEU A 15 12.36 -1.05 21.18
CA LEU A 15 12.36 0.03 22.16
C LEU A 15 10.94 0.30 22.66
N SER A 16 10.84 0.84 23.87
CA SER A 16 9.56 1.26 24.44
C SER A 16 8.87 2.32 23.55
N PRO A 17 7.55 2.20 23.30
CA PRO A 17 6.78 3.21 22.58
C PRO A 17 6.83 4.58 23.27
N ILE A 18 6.73 5.65 22.49
CA ILE A 18 6.40 6.98 23.00
C ILE A 18 4.89 7.14 22.84
N GLU A 19 4.14 6.99 23.92
CA GLU A 19 2.70 7.14 23.87
C GLU A 19 2.33 8.56 23.49
N MET A 20 1.29 8.72 22.69
CA MET A 20 0.75 10.03 22.30
C MET A 20 -0.76 10.00 22.46
N SER A 21 -1.30 11.07 23.04
CA SER A 21 -2.73 11.21 23.31
C SER A 21 -3.24 12.61 22.94
N VAL A 22 -4.49 12.68 22.52
CA VAL A 22 -5.18 13.96 22.29
C VAL A 22 -5.55 14.57 23.65
N GLN A 23 -5.12 15.80 23.90
CA GLN A 23 -5.50 16.58 25.07
C GLN A 23 -5.92 17.98 24.61
N GLY A 24 -7.24 18.21 24.52
CA GLY A 24 -7.78 19.42 23.91
C GLY A 24 -7.35 19.53 22.44
N ASN A 25 -6.73 20.65 22.08
CA ASN A 25 -6.22 20.91 20.72
C ASN A 25 -4.77 20.43 20.50
N ASN A 26 -4.18 19.74 21.48
CA ASN A 26 -2.79 19.31 21.42
C ASN A 26 -2.68 17.78 21.34
N LEU A 27 -1.62 17.28 20.72
CA LEU A 27 -1.12 15.93 20.95
C LEU A 27 -0.02 15.99 22.01
N VAL A 28 -0.16 15.19 23.06
CA VAL A 28 0.78 15.17 24.18
C VAL A 28 1.41 13.79 24.27
N SER A 29 2.74 13.76 24.28
CA SER A 29 3.52 12.53 24.36
C SER A 29 3.81 12.10 25.79
N SER A 30 4.28 10.87 25.98
CA SER A 30 4.80 10.38 27.26
C SER A 30 6.17 10.95 27.65
N LEU A 31 6.85 11.69 26.77
CA LEU A 31 8.15 12.30 27.06
C LEU A 31 8.01 13.44 28.06
N CYS A 32 8.62 13.28 29.23
CA CYS A 32 8.61 14.29 30.30
C CYS A 32 9.73 15.32 30.11
N LEU A 33 9.53 16.52 30.63
CA LEU A 33 10.57 17.55 30.81
C LEU A 33 10.58 18.03 32.26
N PRO A 34 11.70 18.56 32.77
CA PRO A 34 11.79 19.07 34.13
C PRO A 34 10.78 20.18 34.42
N GLN A 35 10.33 20.29 35.67
CA GLN A 35 9.41 21.34 36.09
C GLN A 35 10.01 22.73 35.81
N GLY A 36 9.20 23.60 35.19
CA GLY A 36 9.62 24.97 34.86
C GLY A 36 10.54 25.08 33.64
N PHE A 37 10.92 23.97 33.00
CA PHE A 37 11.64 24.02 31.74
C PHE A 37 10.76 24.67 30.67
N ALA A 38 11.32 25.63 29.94
CA ALA A 38 10.66 26.36 28.87
C ALA A 38 11.61 26.44 27.67
N ILE A 39 11.04 26.33 26.47
CA ILE A 39 11.82 26.50 25.23
C ILE A 39 11.63 27.94 24.75
N THR A 40 12.74 28.67 24.70
CA THR A 40 12.85 30.04 24.19
C THR A 40 13.73 30.07 22.94
N ASP A 41 13.84 31.24 22.29
CA ASP A 41 14.70 31.40 21.10
C ASP A 41 16.20 31.14 21.37
N ALA A 42 16.63 31.29 22.62
CA ALA A 42 18.00 31.01 23.04
C ALA A 42 18.23 29.52 23.41
N THR A 43 17.17 28.71 23.47
CA THR A 43 17.28 27.30 23.87
C THR A 43 17.94 26.49 22.76
N THR A 44 19.00 25.74 23.09
CA THR A 44 19.71 24.88 22.15
C THR A 44 19.20 23.44 22.16
N PHE A 45 19.61 22.66 21.16
CA PHE A 45 19.43 21.20 21.16
C PHE A 45 20.05 20.53 22.39
N GLY A 46 21.20 21.01 22.87
CA GLY A 46 21.86 20.53 24.08
C GLY A 46 21.06 20.79 25.35
N ASN A 47 20.40 21.95 25.45
CA ASN A 47 19.49 22.23 26.56
C ASN A 47 18.28 21.27 26.57
N VAL A 48 17.64 21.06 25.41
CA VAL A 48 16.50 20.14 25.28
C VAL A 48 16.94 18.69 25.54
N SER A 49 18.10 18.28 25.03
CA SER A 49 18.66 16.94 25.25
C SER A 49 18.94 16.68 26.73
N THR A 50 19.54 17.65 27.43
CA THR A 50 19.78 17.57 28.88
C THR A 50 18.47 17.44 29.65
N ALA A 51 17.47 18.26 29.30
CA ALA A 51 16.14 18.20 29.91
C ALA A 51 15.49 16.82 29.71
N LEU A 52 15.49 16.30 28.47
CA LEU A 52 14.92 15.00 28.14
C LEU A 52 15.63 13.86 28.87
N LEU A 53 16.97 13.83 28.89
CA LEU A 53 17.74 12.80 29.60
C LEU A 53 17.47 12.82 31.11
N SER A 54 17.38 14.01 31.71
CA SER A 54 17.14 14.13 33.15
C SER A 54 15.75 13.65 33.59
N ALA A 55 14.76 13.72 32.70
CA ALA A 55 13.36 13.41 33.00
C ALA A 55 12.90 12.04 32.47
N ASN A 56 13.69 11.36 31.64
CA ASN A 56 13.31 10.10 30.98
C ASN A 56 14.45 9.07 31.02
N SER A 57 14.39 8.14 31.96
CA SER A 57 15.47 7.16 32.22
C SER A 57 15.73 6.17 31.08
N PHE A 58 14.79 6.01 30.14
CA PHE A 58 14.97 5.13 28.97
C PHE A 58 15.74 5.80 27.82
N LEU A 59 15.88 7.13 27.82
CA LEU A 59 16.64 7.87 26.81
C LEU A 59 18.12 7.84 27.13
N HIS A 60 18.94 7.77 26.08
CA HIS A 60 20.39 7.73 26.15
C HIS A 60 21.00 8.80 25.25
N ASN A 61 22.20 9.26 25.61
CA ASN A 61 22.98 10.12 24.73
C ASN A 61 23.22 9.40 23.38
N GLY A 62 23.03 10.11 22.27
CA GLY A 62 23.11 9.58 20.91
C GLY A 62 21.81 8.95 20.38
N ASP A 63 20.75 8.84 21.19
CA ASP A 63 19.43 8.44 20.70
C ASP A 63 18.89 9.45 19.68
N GLN A 64 18.09 8.96 18.74
CA GLN A 64 17.38 9.80 17.78
C GLN A 64 15.88 9.75 18.05
N LEU A 65 15.30 10.92 18.31
CA LEU A 65 13.86 11.15 18.30
C LEU A 65 13.44 11.72 16.94
N SER A 66 12.64 10.96 16.20
CA SER A 66 12.09 11.36 14.90
C SER A 66 10.62 11.71 15.04
N ILE A 67 10.26 12.93 14.63
CA ILE A 67 8.87 13.39 14.56
C ILE A 67 8.39 13.18 13.14
N VAL A 68 7.59 12.14 12.94
CA VAL A 68 6.92 11.85 11.67
C VAL A 68 5.62 12.63 11.66
N HIS A 69 5.49 13.58 10.74
CA HIS A 69 4.28 14.37 10.56
C HIS A 69 3.69 14.08 9.17
N LEU A 70 2.54 13.41 9.16
CA LEU A 70 1.72 13.19 7.99
C LEU A 70 0.70 14.31 7.90
N LEU A 71 0.76 15.12 6.84
CA LEU A 71 -0.17 16.21 6.61
C LEU A 71 -1.27 15.75 5.68
N GLN A 72 -2.51 16.00 6.09
CA GLN A 72 -3.69 15.84 5.28
C GLN A 72 -3.96 17.15 4.52
N SER A 73 -3.92 17.08 3.20
CA SER A 73 -4.28 18.19 2.31
C SER A 73 -5.31 17.74 1.27
N PHE A 74 -5.75 18.67 0.42
CA PHE A 74 -6.70 18.42 -0.66
C PHE A 74 -6.16 19.01 -1.97
N SER A 75 -6.47 18.38 -3.08
CA SER A 75 -6.29 18.99 -4.41
C SER A 75 -7.39 20.00 -4.70
N ASP A 76 -7.23 20.75 -5.79
CA ASP A 76 -8.23 21.71 -6.28
C ASP A 76 -9.60 21.06 -6.57
N PHE A 77 -9.61 19.75 -6.82
CA PHE A 77 -10.84 18.96 -7.05
C PHE A 77 -11.41 18.35 -5.76
N GLY A 78 -10.91 18.73 -4.58
CA GLY A 78 -11.37 18.21 -3.29
C GLY A 78 -10.95 16.77 -2.99
N ILE A 79 -9.97 16.22 -3.72
CA ILE A 79 -9.46 14.87 -3.48
C ILE A 79 -8.42 14.94 -2.36
N PRO A 80 -8.53 14.12 -1.30
CA PRO A 80 -7.57 14.16 -0.21
C PRO A 80 -6.21 13.60 -0.65
N HIS A 81 -5.15 14.25 -0.19
CA HIS A 81 -3.76 13.87 -0.38
C HIS A 81 -3.01 13.88 0.95
N THR A 82 -1.94 13.09 1.02
CA THR A 82 -1.05 13.07 2.18
C THR A 82 0.36 13.45 1.75
N SER A 83 1.02 14.28 2.55
CA SER A 83 2.46 14.54 2.45
C SER A 83 3.14 14.24 3.79
N MET A 84 4.45 13.96 3.76
CA MET A 84 5.22 13.67 4.97
C MET A 84 6.28 14.74 5.20
N LYS A 85 6.34 15.28 6.42
CA LYS A 85 7.44 16.07 6.94
C LYS A 85 8.11 15.27 8.06
N LEU A 86 9.44 15.28 8.09
CA LEU A 86 10.23 14.61 9.11
C LEU A 86 11.09 15.64 9.83
N HIS A 87 11.02 15.63 11.16
CA HIS A 87 11.97 16.37 11.99
C HIS A 87 12.78 15.39 12.82
N LYS A 88 14.05 15.70 13.01
CA LYS A 88 15.00 14.82 13.68
C LYS A 88 15.65 15.57 14.83
N ILE A 89 15.64 14.95 15.99
CA ILE A 89 16.32 15.43 17.19
C ILE A 89 17.31 14.32 17.58
N ILE A 90 18.60 14.62 17.50
CA ILE A 90 19.63 13.78 18.14
C ILE A 90 19.76 14.25 19.57
N ILE A 91 19.68 13.32 20.51
CA ILE A 91 19.89 13.59 21.93
C ILE A 91 21.40 13.73 22.14
N ASP A 92 21.89 14.97 22.11
CA ASP A 92 23.29 15.33 22.38
C ASP A 92 23.34 16.59 23.25
N PRO A 93 23.67 16.48 24.56
CA PRO A 93 23.82 17.62 25.46
C PRO A 93 24.84 18.68 25.02
N SER A 94 25.75 18.33 24.11
CA SER A 94 26.83 19.20 23.62
C SER A 94 26.40 20.06 22.42
N ASP A 95 25.21 19.82 21.87
CA ASP A 95 24.73 20.52 20.68
C ASP A 95 24.31 21.97 20.99
N ASN A 96 24.98 22.93 20.36
CA ASN A 96 24.75 24.35 20.58
C ASN A 96 23.85 25.01 19.52
N ILE A 97 23.31 24.23 18.57
CA ILE A 97 22.39 24.75 17.55
C ILE A 97 21.10 25.21 18.25
N PRO A 98 20.58 26.41 17.94
CA PRO A 98 19.28 26.85 18.44
C PRO A 98 18.16 25.89 18.03
N PHE A 99 17.36 25.42 18.99
CA PHE A 99 16.37 24.35 18.79
C PHE A 99 15.29 24.74 17.77
N ARG A 100 14.83 26.00 17.82
CA ARG A 100 13.74 26.53 16.98
C ARG A 100 14.13 26.77 15.52
N VAL A 101 15.41 26.73 15.19
CA VAL A 101 15.87 26.82 13.79
C VAL A 101 15.48 25.56 13.00
N LEU A 102 15.42 24.41 13.67
CA LEU A 102 15.15 23.12 13.03
C LEU A 102 13.82 22.50 13.44
N ILE A 103 13.33 22.77 14.66
CA ILE A 103 12.11 22.16 15.19
C ILE A 103 11.03 23.25 15.41
N PRO A 104 9.99 23.28 14.54
CA PRO A 104 8.87 24.20 14.70
C PRO A 104 8.17 24.01 16.04
N GLN A 105 7.65 25.11 16.62
CA GLN A 105 6.88 25.04 17.86
C GLN A 105 5.69 24.09 17.76
N SER A 106 5.00 24.08 16.61
CA SER A 106 3.85 23.20 16.38
C SER A 106 4.18 21.73 16.44
N MET A 107 5.44 21.36 16.23
CA MET A 107 5.92 19.97 16.27
C MET A 107 6.55 19.60 17.60
N PHE A 108 6.95 20.57 18.43
CA PHE A 108 7.53 20.30 19.74
C PHE A 108 7.37 21.52 20.67
N GLN A 109 6.39 21.45 21.56
CA GLN A 109 6.19 22.36 22.67
C GLN A 109 6.00 21.62 23.98
N ILE A 110 5.92 22.35 25.08
CA ILE A 110 5.74 21.79 26.42
C ILE A 110 4.29 21.96 26.83
N VAL A 111 3.60 20.83 26.99
CA VAL A 111 2.21 20.77 27.45
C VAL A 111 2.19 19.99 28.75
N ASN A 112 1.82 20.65 29.86
CA ASN A 112 1.73 20.02 31.18
C ASN A 112 3.02 19.26 31.57
N GLY A 113 4.19 19.85 31.28
CA GLY A 113 5.50 19.24 31.57
C GLY A 113 5.91 18.10 30.63
N ARG A 114 5.21 17.90 29.52
CA ARG A 114 5.50 16.86 28.53
C ARG A 114 5.72 17.44 27.15
N ALA A 115 6.49 16.75 26.31
CA ALA A 115 6.64 17.14 24.92
C ALA A 115 5.33 16.86 24.17
N GLY A 116 4.90 17.80 23.34
CA GLY A 116 3.70 17.66 22.54
C GLY A 116 3.67 18.63 21.38
N THR A 117 2.53 18.73 20.73
CA THR A 117 2.25 19.70 19.68
C THR A 117 1.52 20.90 20.25
N ASP A 118 1.49 22.01 19.52
CA ASP A 118 0.56 23.10 19.79
C ASP A 118 -0.71 22.97 18.95
N ALA A 119 -1.64 23.91 19.13
CA ALA A 119 -2.91 23.95 18.42
C ALA A 119 -2.78 24.22 16.92
N ASN A 120 -1.59 24.60 16.44
CA ASN A 120 -1.28 24.85 15.03
C ASN A 120 -0.70 23.62 14.33
N ALA A 121 -0.68 22.45 14.99
CA ALA A 121 -0.40 21.20 14.30
C ALA A 121 -1.45 20.98 13.20
N GLU A 122 -0.97 20.96 11.96
CA GLU A 122 -1.81 20.82 10.77
C GLU A 122 -2.66 19.53 10.82
N ALA A 123 -3.80 19.53 10.14
CA ALA A 123 -4.67 18.35 10.08
C ALA A 123 -3.90 17.16 9.47
N GLY A 124 -3.97 15.99 10.09
CA GLY A 124 -3.19 14.84 9.66
C GLY A 124 -2.93 13.85 10.79
N GLY A 125 -1.68 13.45 10.96
CA GLY A 125 -1.27 12.52 12.01
C GLY A 125 0.21 12.64 12.34
N ILE A 126 0.55 12.39 13.60
CA ILE A 126 1.91 12.56 14.12
C ILE A 126 2.32 11.32 14.90
N ALA A 127 3.60 10.98 14.80
CA ALA A 127 4.25 9.96 15.62
C ALA A 127 5.64 10.43 16.06
N TYR A 128 5.97 10.17 17.33
CA TYR A 128 7.31 10.37 17.87
C TYR A 128 7.99 9.01 17.93
N VAL A 129 8.94 8.77 17.03
CA VAL A 129 9.65 7.49 16.90
C VAL A 129 11.02 7.61 17.55
N LEU A 130 11.29 6.78 18.55
CA LEU A 130 12.62 6.66 19.14
C LEU A 130 13.43 5.63 18.37
N SER A 131 14.71 5.94 18.12
CA SER A 131 15.64 4.98 17.56
C SER A 131 17.01 5.08 18.20
N ARG A 132 17.68 3.92 18.31
CA ARG A 132 19.00 3.75 18.92
C ARG A 132 19.83 2.81 18.08
N ARG A 133 21.10 3.14 17.89
CA ARG A 133 22.07 2.18 17.34
C ARG A 133 22.89 1.57 18.47
N SER A 134 22.88 0.25 18.58
CA SER A 134 23.68 -0.52 19.54
C SER A 134 24.20 -1.77 18.85
N GLU A 135 25.47 -2.13 19.07
CA GLU A 135 26.08 -3.34 18.51
C GLU A 135 25.86 -3.51 16.99
N ASN A 136 26.01 -2.41 16.23
CA ASN A 136 25.72 -2.32 14.78
C ASN A 136 24.25 -2.58 14.36
N LYS A 137 23.34 -2.82 15.29
CA LYS A 137 21.90 -2.99 15.04
C LYS A 137 21.14 -1.69 15.29
N LEU A 138 20.09 -1.48 14.50
CA LEU A 138 19.13 -0.39 14.71
C LEU A 138 17.95 -0.92 15.51
N HIS A 139 17.72 -0.32 16.67
CA HIS A 139 16.53 -0.52 17.49
C HIS A 139 15.60 0.67 17.29
N VAL A 140 14.31 0.41 17.16
CA VAL A 140 13.27 1.44 17.00
C VAL A 140 12.14 1.19 17.99
N SER A 141 11.38 2.22 18.35
CA SER A 141 10.15 2.06 19.11
C SER A 141 9.03 1.52 18.21
N THR A 142 8.14 0.70 18.78
CA THR A 142 6.87 0.41 18.11
C THR A 142 5.98 1.65 18.24
N GLN A 143 5.56 2.23 17.12
CA GLN A 143 4.89 3.53 17.13
C GLN A 143 3.67 3.55 16.20
N PRO A 144 2.48 3.90 16.71
CA PRO A 144 1.34 4.25 15.86
C PRO A 144 1.38 5.72 15.45
N ILE A 145 0.81 6.01 14.28
CA ILE A 145 0.35 7.37 13.94
C ILE A 145 -0.85 7.72 14.80
N VAL A 146 -0.81 8.88 15.46
CA VAL A 146 -1.95 9.45 16.18
C VAL A 146 -2.49 10.62 15.38
N LEU A 147 -3.79 10.60 15.10
CA LEU A 147 -4.43 11.66 14.33
C LEU A 147 -4.43 12.97 15.12
N THR A 148 -4.13 14.08 14.45
CA THR A 148 -4.27 15.40 15.08
C THR A 148 -5.76 15.71 15.33
N PRO A 149 -6.11 16.46 16.40
CA PRO A 149 -7.52 16.71 16.75
C PRO A 149 -8.35 17.33 15.60
N GLY A 150 -7.72 18.03 14.65
CA GLY A 150 -8.38 18.61 13.48
C GLY A 150 -8.60 17.66 12.29
N ASN A 151 -8.15 16.39 12.36
CA ASN A 151 -8.31 15.46 11.24
C ASN A 151 -9.68 14.78 11.23
N THR A 152 -10.64 15.40 10.53
CA THR A 152 -11.98 14.84 10.28
C THR A 152 -12.03 13.93 9.05
N VAL A 153 -11.02 14.03 8.17
CA VAL A 153 -10.99 13.32 6.88
C VAL A 153 -10.94 11.82 7.08
N TYR A 154 -10.17 11.34 8.06
CA TYR A 154 -10.13 9.91 8.36
C TYR A 154 -11.51 9.35 8.71
N GLN A 155 -12.27 10.02 9.57
CA GLN A 155 -13.61 9.58 9.95
C GLN A 155 -14.57 9.59 8.76
N GLN A 156 -14.50 10.62 7.90
CA GLN A 156 -15.31 10.70 6.69
C GLN A 156 -15.02 9.52 5.75
N TYR A 157 -13.75 9.22 5.50
CA TYR A 157 -13.31 8.21 4.54
C TYR A 157 -13.31 6.77 5.09
N SER A 158 -13.44 6.60 6.40
CA SER A 158 -13.64 5.29 7.05
C SER A 158 -15.11 4.95 7.31
N SER A 159 -16.05 5.82 6.90
CA SER A 159 -17.49 5.60 7.01
C SER A 159 -17.99 4.45 6.13
N ASP A 160 -19.10 3.82 6.52
CA ASP A 160 -19.70 2.72 5.76
C ASP A 160 -20.18 3.15 4.37
N GLN A 161 -20.60 4.42 4.22
CA GLN A 161 -20.92 5.00 2.93
C GLN A 161 -19.69 5.04 2.01
N LYS A 162 -18.53 5.47 2.53
CA LYS A 162 -17.29 5.49 1.75
C LYS A 162 -16.74 4.09 1.47
N LYS A 163 -16.92 3.14 2.38
CA LYS A 163 -16.62 1.73 2.11
C LYS A 163 -17.50 1.18 0.98
N LYS A 164 -18.80 1.47 0.98
CA LYS A 164 -19.73 1.07 -0.08
C LYS A 164 -19.32 1.67 -1.43
N GLU A 165 -19.06 2.98 -1.50
CA GLU A 165 -18.56 3.63 -2.71
C GLU A 165 -17.26 3.00 -3.21
N ALA A 166 -16.35 2.63 -2.29
CA ALA A 166 -15.11 1.93 -2.65
C ALA A 166 -15.39 0.53 -3.24
N VAL A 167 -16.26 -0.27 -2.62
CA VAL A 167 -16.67 -1.59 -3.13
C VAL A 167 -17.30 -1.48 -4.52
N GLU A 168 -18.21 -0.51 -4.71
CA GLU A 168 -18.85 -0.23 -5.99
C GLU A 168 -17.84 0.19 -7.06
N SER A 169 -16.77 0.91 -6.68
CA SER A 169 -15.71 1.32 -7.61
C SER A 169 -14.91 0.15 -8.20
N TYR A 170 -14.89 -1.00 -7.52
CA TYR A 170 -14.29 -2.24 -8.03
C TYR A 170 -15.29 -3.09 -8.85
N GLY A 171 -16.51 -2.59 -9.10
CA GLY A 171 -17.57 -3.33 -9.79
C GLY A 171 -18.23 -4.41 -8.91
N SER A 172 -17.95 -4.42 -7.60
CA SER A 172 -18.58 -5.33 -6.65
C SER A 172 -19.79 -4.66 -5.97
N GLN A 173 -20.73 -5.47 -5.50
CA GLN A 173 -21.86 -5.02 -4.68
C GLN A 173 -21.86 -5.61 -3.27
N PHE A 174 -20.82 -6.34 -2.88
CA PHE A 174 -20.77 -7.10 -1.64
C PHE A 174 -19.39 -7.06 -0.99
N TYR A 175 -19.39 -7.19 0.35
CA TYR A 175 -18.19 -7.27 1.16
C TYR A 175 -17.64 -8.69 1.13
N TYR A 176 -16.54 -8.89 0.41
CA TYR A 176 -15.91 -10.22 0.21
C TYR A 176 -15.36 -10.86 1.50
N VAL A 177 -15.20 -10.07 2.57
CA VAL A 177 -14.61 -10.50 3.85
C VAL A 177 -15.65 -10.66 4.96
N ASP A 178 -16.94 -10.62 4.65
CA ASP A 178 -18.00 -10.89 5.62
C ASP A 178 -18.28 -12.40 5.71
N PRO A 179 -17.84 -13.11 6.77
CA PRO A 179 -18.07 -14.54 6.92
C PRO A 179 -19.54 -14.88 7.14
N LEU A 180 -20.39 -13.92 7.50
CA LEU A 180 -21.83 -14.10 7.70
C LEU A 180 -22.64 -13.98 6.42
N SER A 181 -22.02 -13.51 5.32
CA SER A 181 -22.69 -13.42 4.02
C SER A 181 -23.18 -14.79 3.53
N GLY A 182 -22.58 -15.90 4.00
CA GLY A 182 -23.06 -17.27 3.78
C GLY A 182 -23.07 -17.71 2.31
N ILE A 183 -22.57 -16.87 1.40
CA ILE A 183 -22.56 -17.11 -0.04
C ILE A 183 -21.13 -17.47 -0.44
N THR A 184 -20.92 -18.75 -0.76
CA THR A 184 -19.74 -19.16 -1.51
C THR A 184 -19.92 -18.70 -2.95
N ARG A 185 -19.37 -17.54 -3.29
CA ARG A 185 -19.28 -17.06 -4.67
C ARG A 185 -17.87 -17.27 -5.17
N GLN A 186 -17.74 -18.07 -6.22
CA GLN A 186 -16.54 -18.13 -7.04
C GLN A 186 -16.89 -17.44 -8.36
N ASP A 187 -16.02 -16.56 -8.83
CA ASP A 187 -16.09 -16.16 -10.22
C ASP A 187 -15.84 -17.41 -11.08
N PRO A 188 -16.57 -17.59 -12.20
CA PRO A 188 -16.33 -18.73 -13.07
C PRO A 188 -14.84 -18.73 -13.47
N GLU A 189 -14.21 -19.91 -13.48
CA GLU A 189 -12.89 -20.03 -14.09
C GLU A 189 -12.98 -19.56 -15.54
N ASP A 190 -11.95 -18.86 -16.01
CA ASP A 190 -11.83 -18.52 -17.41
C ASP A 190 -11.89 -19.81 -18.24
N GLU A 191 -12.74 -19.86 -19.27
CA GLU A 191 -12.73 -21.00 -20.19
C GLU A 191 -11.32 -21.16 -20.80
N TYR A 192 -10.71 -22.31 -20.65
CA TYR A 192 -9.41 -22.58 -21.28
C TYR A 192 -9.57 -22.81 -22.77
N PHE A 193 -8.51 -22.53 -23.53
CA PHE A 193 -8.41 -23.00 -24.91
C PHE A 193 -8.45 -24.53 -24.92
N ALA A 194 -9.38 -25.11 -25.68
CA ALA A 194 -9.48 -26.54 -25.85
C ALA A 194 -10.01 -26.88 -27.24
N ILE A 195 -9.40 -27.85 -27.91
CA ILE A 195 -9.99 -28.51 -29.07
C ILE A 195 -10.77 -29.73 -28.56
N THR A 196 -12.08 -29.73 -28.73
CA THR A 196 -12.98 -30.79 -28.27
C THR A 196 -13.30 -31.81 -29.35
N GLY A 197 -13.03 -31.50 -30.63
CA GLY A 197 -13.22 -32.45 -31.72
C GLY A 197 -12.67 -31.99 -33.06
N VAL A 198 -12.36 -32.97 -33.91
CA VAL A 198 -12.03 -32.77 -35.32
C VAL A 198 -12.88 -33.73 -36.14
N THR A 199 -13.58 -33.23 -37.16
CA THR A 199 -14.35 -34.06 -38.10
C THR A 199 -13.90 -33.81 -39.53
N LEU A 200 -13.96 -34.87 -40.35
CA LEU A 200 -13.76 -34.82 -41.79
C LEU A 200 -15.06 -35.25 -42.46
N ASN A 201 -15.69 -34.35 -43.22
CA ASN A 201 -16.99 -34.58 -43.86
C ASN A 201 -18.06 -35.06 -42.86
N GLY A 202 -18.03 -34.52 -41.63
CA GLY A 202 -18.92 -34.92 -40.54
C GLY A 202 -18.57 -36.22 -39.83
N THR A 203 -17.52 -36.94 -40.27
CA THR A 203 -17.04 -38.16 -39.58
C THR A 203 -15.96 -37.79 -38.55
N PRO A 204 -16.07 -38.22 -37.29
CA PRO A 204 -15.05 -37.94 -36.28
C PRO A 204 -13.69 -38.52 -36.63
N VAL A 205 -12.63 -37.74 -36.44
CA VAL A 205 -11.25 -38.19 -36.55
C VAL A 205 -10.71 -38.41 -35.15
N ALA A 206 -10.35 -39.66 -34.83
CA ALA A 206 -9.87 -40.00 -33.51
C ALA A 206 -8.47 -39.38 -33.24
N GLN A 207 -8.24 -39.03 -31.98
CA GLN A 207 -6.93 -38.58 -31.55
C GLN A 207 -5.90 -39.69 -31.77
N GLY A 208 -4.75 -39.34 -32.35
CA GLY A 208 -3.70 -40.32 -32.63
C GLY A 208 -3.92 -41.15 -33.90
N SER A 209 -4.95 -40.86 -34.71
CA SER A 209 -5.15 -41.51 -36.02
C SER A 209 -4.04 -41.23 -37.05
N GLY A 210 -3.07 -40.36 -36.72
CA GLY A 210 -1.93 -40.06 -37.58
C GLY A 210 -2.26 -39.02 -38.65
N GLN A 211 -1.86 -39.29 -39.90
CA GLN A 211 -2.07 -38.36 -41.01
C GLN A 211 -3.50 -38.45 -41.55
N MET A 212 -4.11 -37.29 -41.83
CA MET A 212 -5.41 -37.18 -42.47
C MET A 212 -5.24 -36.77 -43.93
N SER A 213 -5.77 -37.57 -44.86
CA SER A 213 -5.84 -37.21 -46.28
C SER A 213 -7.08 -36.36 -46.54
N VAL A 214 -6.90 -35.17 -47.10
CA VAL A 214 -7.96 -34.23 -47.44
C VAL A 214 -7.88 -33.93 -48.94
N SER A 215 -8.98 -34.13 -49.67
CA SER A 215 -9.10 -33.83 -51.10
C SER A 215 -10.05 -32.67 -51.36
N THR A 216 -10.05 -32.14 -52.58
CA THR A 216 -11.01 -31.12 -53.01
C THR A 216 -12.45 -31.55 -52.70
N GLY A 217 -13.22 -30.64 -52.10
CA GLY A 217 -14.60 -30.90 -51.67
C GLY A 217 -14.73 -31.49 -50.27
N ASN A 218 -13.63 -31.79 -49.57
CA ASN A 218 -13.68 -32.18 -48.16
C ASN A 218 -13.84 -30.96 -47.24
N VAL A 219 -14.56 -31.15 -46.13
CA VAL A 219 -14.76 -30.15 -45.09
C VAL A 219 -14.15 -30.68 -43.79
N VAL A 220 -13.14 -29.97 -43.27
CA VAL A 220 -12.58 -30.23 -41.95
C VAL A 220 -13.18 -29.24 -40.96
N VAL A 221 -13.74 -29.74 -39.87
CA VAL A 221 -14.28 -28.92 -38.79
C VAL A 221 -13.49 -29.18 -37.52
N ILE A 222 -12.92 -28.13 -36.94
CA ILE A 222 -12.28 -28.14 -35.62
C ILE A 222 -13.25 -27.44 -34.67
N SER A 223 -13.67 -28.15 -33.62
CA SER A 223 -14.59 -27.64 -32.61
C SER A 223 -13.86 -27.51 -31.27
N GLY A 224 -14.22 -26.50 -30.48
CA GLY A 224 -13.49 -26.18 -29.26
C GLY A 224 -13.89 -24.84 -28.64
N SER A 225 -13.23 -24.49 -27.55
CA SER A 225 -13.36 -23.21 -26.84
C SER A 225 -12.18 -22.29 -27.15
N LYS A 226 -12.43 -20.97 -27.20
CA LYS A 226 -11.44 -19.92 -27.48
C LYS A 226 -10.59 -20.14 -28.73
N LEU A 227 -11.13 -20.80 -29.75
CA LEU A 227 -10.43 -21.04 -31.02
C LEU A 227 -10.10 -19.75 -31.78
N THR A 228 -10.80 -18.65 -31.48
CA THR A 228 -10.57 -17.31 -32.04
C THR A 228 -9.49 -16.51 -31.32
N ASP A 229 -9.13 -16.89 -30.10
CA ASP A 229 -8.23 -16.11 -29.24
C ASP A 229 -6.76 -16.52 -29.41
N VAL A 230 -6.52 -17.55 -30.24
CA VAL A 230 -5.19 -18.10 -30.52
C VAL A 230 -5.00 -18.29 -32.02
N GLU A 231 -3.75 -18.21 -32.46
CA GLU A 231 -3.40 -18.53 -33.84
C GLU A 231 -3.34 -20.06 -34.03
N LEU A 232 -4.24 -20.59 -34.86
CA LEU A 232 -4.26 -22.01 -35.20
C LEU A 232 -3.48 -22.27 -36.49
N LYS A 233 -2.46 -23.12 -36.42
CA LYS A 233 -1.66 -23.54 -37.59
C LYS A 233 -1.79 -25.04 -37.83
N VAL A 234 -1.78 -25.44 -39.09
CA VAL A 234 -1.80 -26.85 -39.51
C VAL A 234 -0.55 -27.17 -40.32
N ARG A 235 0.00 -28.37 -40.14
CA ARG A 235 1.06 -28.91 -41.00
C ARG A 235 0.44 -29.70 -42.14
N ILE A 236 0.71 -29.30 -43.37
CA ILE A 236 0.15 -29.91 -44.58
C ILE A 236 1.28 -30.47 -45.43
N LEU A 237 1.07 -31.67 -45.98
CA LEU A 237 1.89 -32.25 -47.03
C LEU A 237 1.13 -32.19 -48.36
N ILE A 238 1.65 -31.45 -49.33
CA ILE A 238 1.04 -31.32 -50.66
C ILE A 238 1.78 -32.26 -51.62
N ASN A 239 1.06 -33.10 -52.36
CA ASN A 239 1.58 -34.08 -53.35
C ASN A 239 2.57 -35.13 -52.78
N PRO A 240 2.10 -36.09 -51.96
CA PRO A 240 2.93 -37.21 -51.50
C PRO A 240 3.34 -38.14 -52.67
N PRO A 241 4.54 -38.78 -52.63
CA PRO A 241 5.47 -38.89 -51.50
C PRO A 241 6.65 -37.90 -51.52
N THR A 242 6.76 -37.03 -52.53
CA THR A 242 7.95 -36.18 -52.77
C THR A 242 7.86 -34.76 -52.22
N GLY A 243 6.71 -34.36 -51.67
CA GLY A 243 6.52 -33.04 -51.05
C GLY A 243 7.19 -32.88 -49.68
N SER A 244 7.46 -31.64 -49.28
CA SER A 244 7.85 -31.29 -47.90
C SER A 244 6.64 -30.77 -47.13
N THR A 245 6.59 -31.04 -45.82
CA THR A 245 5.53 -30.49 -44.96
C THR A 245 5.70 -28.99 -44.75
N VAL A 246 4.63 -28.22 -44.93
CA VAL A 246 4.60 -26.76 -44.68
C VAL A 246 3.62 -26.48 -43.54
N THR A 247 3.97 -25.53 -42.66
CA THR A 247 3.04 -25.04 -41.62
C THR A 247 2.32 -23.81 -42.16
N ILE A 248 0.98 -23.82 -42.12
CA ILE A 248 0.15 -22.75 -42.68
C ILE A 248 -0.89 -22.36 -41.62
N ASP A 249 -1.21 -21.07 -41.54
CA ASP A 249 -2.27 -20.55 -40.68
C ASP A 249 -3.63 -20.99 -41.21
N LEU A 250 -4.51 -21.50 -40.34
CA LEU A 250 -5.82 -21.98 -40.74
C LEU A 250 -6.72 -20.87 -41.31
N SER A 251 -6.50 -19.63 -40.90
CA SER A 251 -7.15 -18.43 -41.46
C SER A 251 -6.83 -18.21 -42.94
N ALA A 252 -5.71 -18.72 -43.46
CA ALA A 252 -5.35 -18.64 -44.87
C ALA A 252 -6.04 -19.72 -45.73
N LEU A 253 -6.66 -20.71 -45.07
CA LEU A 253 -7.25 -21.89 -45.72
C LEU A 253 -8.79 -21.89 -45.65
N GLY A 254 -9.38 -21.12 -44.73
CA GLY A 254 -10.82 -21.03 -44.56
C GLY A 254 -11.21 -20.01 -43.49
N SER A 255 -12.51 -19.86 -43.27
CA SER A 255 -13.04 -18.96 -42.23
C SER A 255 -13.10 -19.66 -40.88
N VAL A 256 -12.51 -19.04 -39.85
CA VAL A 256 -12.81 -19.38 -38.45
C VAL A 256 -14.10 -18.64 -38.09
N VAL A 257 -15.17 -19.39 -37.83
CA VAL A 257 -16.46 -18.83 -37.39
C VAL A 257 -16.65 -19.11 -35.90
N SER A 258 -17.13 -18.10 -35.17
CA SER A 258 -17.47 -18.19 -33.74
C SER A 258 -18.78 -18.93 -33.52
#